data_AF-A0AAV5YWP2-F1
#
_entry.id   AF-A0AAV5YWP2-F1
#
_cell.length_a   1.000
_cell.length_b   1.000
_cell.length_c   1.000
_cell.angle_alpha   90.00
_cell.angle_beta   90.00
_cell.angle_gamma   90.00
#
_symmetry.space_group_name_H-M   'P 1'
#
loop_
_entity.id
_entity.type
_entity.pdbx_description
1 polymer ?
#
loop_
_entity_poly.entity_id
_entity_poly.type
_entity_poly.pdbx_seq_one_letter_code
_entity_poly.pdbx_strand_id
1 'polypeptide(L)'
;RVHPTMIPAASPLAAVSGVFNAVFMTGDNVGNLMFYGRGAGQLPTASAVWSDALEIARREAHGIPALESDLPSLARHPLPLRPVDEIRSAYYLRVMALDRPGVLAQVAGILGQNDISLVSVLQKERARNEAVPVVMMTHEARERDMRAALAAIDKLPVVASRSTMIRVEA
;
A
#
# COMPACT_ATOMS: atom_id res chain seq x y z
N ARG A 1 4.98 2.74 5.96
CA ARG A 1 3.88 1.82 6.34
C ARG A 1 4.02 0.51 5.55
N VAL A 2 3.50 -0.62 6.05
CA VAL A 2 3.56 -1.92 5.37
C VAL A 2 2.15 -2.52 5.33
N HIS A 3 1.67 -2.87 4.14
CA HIS A 3 0.38 -3.52 3.91
C HIS A 3 0.32 -4.07 2.47
N PRO A 4 -0.58 -5.02 2.16
CA PRO A 4 -0.93 -5.33 0.78
C PRO A 4 -1.44 -4.07 0.07
N THR A 5 -1.03 -3.89 -1.18
CA THR A 5 -1.48 -2.76 -2.00
C THR A 5 -1.58 -3.20 -3.46
N MET A 6 -2.56 -2.65 -4.17
CA MET A 6 -2.57 -2.75 -5.61
C MET A 6 -1.69 -1.66 -6.20
N ILE A 7 -0.96 -2.03 -7.24
CA ILE A 7 -0.13 -1.13 -8.04
C ILE A 7 -0.52 -1.29 -9.52
N PRO A 8 -0.34 -0.26 -10.35
CA PRO A 8 -0.55 -0.38 -11.78
C PRO A 8 0.28 -1.53 -12.35
N ALA A 9 -0.29 -2.30 -13.27
CA ALA A 9 0.43 -3.39 -13.94
C ALA A 9 1.64 -2.89 -14.75
N ALA A 10 1.62 -1.61 -15.17
CA ALA A 10 2.73 -0.95 -15.84
C ALA A 10 3.84 -0.47 -14.88
N SER A 11 3.62 -0.52 -13.55
CA SER A 11 4.64 -0.14 -12.57
C SER A 11 5.82 -1.11 -12.62
N PRO A 12 7.08 -0.64 -12.56
CA PRO A 12 8.25 -1.52 -12.48
C PRO A 12 8.20 -2.51 -11.31
N LEU A 13 7.54 -2.13 -10.20
CA LEU A 13 7.35 -3.00 -9.04
C LEU A 13 6.42 -4.19 -9.33
N ALA A 14 5.53 -4.09 -10.31
CA ALA A 14 4.60 -5.17 -10.65
C ALA A 14 5.29 -6.36 -11.33
N ALA A 15 6.47 -6.15 -11.91
CA ALA A 15 7.28 -7.22 -12.51
C ALA A 15 8.12 -8.00 -11.48
N VAL A 16 8.20 -7.52 -10.24
CA VAL A 16 9.00 -8.14 -9.16
C VAL A 16 8.26 -9.37 -8.63
N SER A 17 8.89 -10.54 -8.73
CA SER A 17 8.26 -11.81 -8.37
C SER A 17 9.24 -12.81 -7.76
N GLY A 18 8.71 -13.85 -7.11
CA GLY A 18 9.51 -14.88 -6.45
C GLY A 18 10.25 -14.34 -5.22
N VAL A 19 11.55 -14.66 -5.11
CA VAL A 19 12.41 -14.27 -3.98
C VAL A 19 13.16 -12.95 -4.22
N PHE A 20 12.82 -12.24 -5.30
CA PHE A 20 13.41 -10.95 -5.61
C PHE A 20 12.73 -9.84 -4.81
N ASN A 21 13.53 -8.88 -4.36
CA ASN A 21 13.07 -7.66 -3.76
C ASN A 21 13.39 -6.49 -4.71
N ALA A 22 12.61 -5.42 -4.58
CA ALA A 22 12.93 -4.15 -5.21
C ALA A 22 12.71 -3.00 -4.22
N VAL A 23 13.56 -1.98 -4.34
CA VAL A 23 13.41 -0.70 -3.64
C VAL A 23 13.30 0.38 -4.69
N PHE A 24 12.14 1.03 -4.77
CA PHE A 24 11.87 2.14 -5.66
C PHE A 24 11.98 3.45 -4.88
N MET A 25 12.78 4.39 -5.39
CA MET A 25 13.06 5.68 -4.75
C MET A 25 12.83 6.80 -5.75
N THR A 26 12.20 7.89 -5.30
CA THR A 26 12.07 9.12 -6.08
C THR A 26 12.87 10.21 -5.37
N GLY A 27 13.83 10.80 -6.06
CA GLY A 27 14.59 11.95 -5.57
C GLY A 27 14.40 13.17 -6.46
N ASP A 28 14.47 14.36 -5.85
CA ASP A 28 14.13 15.63 -6.52
C ASP A 28 14.91 15.87 -7.82
N ASN A 29 16.22 15.53 -7.84
CA ASN A 29 17.09 15.73 -9.00
C ASN A 29 17.42 14.44 -9.75
N VAL A 30 17.49 13.30 -9.05
CA VAL A 30 17.84 11.99 -9.65
C VAL A 30 16.63 11.30 -10.28
N GLY A 31 15.42 11.79 -10.01
CA GLY A 31 14.19 11.19 -10.48
C GLY A 31 13.95 9.83 -9.84
N ASN A 32 13.42 8.90 -10.64
CA ASN A 32 13.05 7.56 -10.21
C ASN A 32 14.23 6.59 -10.33
N LEU A 33 14.59 5.94 -9.22
CA LEU A 33 15.60 4.89 -9.13
C LEU A 33 14.95 3.59 -8.65
N MET A 34 15.37 2.46 -9.22
CA MET A 34 14.94 1.14 -8.75
C MET A 34 16.16 0.25 -8.53
N PHE A 35 16.30 -0.25 -7.30
CA PHE A 35 17.28 -1.27 -6.93
C PHE A 35 16.58 -2.61 -6.92
N TYR A 36 17.03 -3.55 -7.74
CA TYR A 36 16.39 -4.87 -7.91
C TYR A 36 17.41 -5.99 -7.72
N GLY A 37 17.04 -7.02 -6.96
CA GLY A 37 17.92 -8.15 -6.72
C GLY A 37 17.32 -9.18 -5.77
N ARG A 38 18.09 -10.22 -5.44
CA ARG A 38 17.66 -11.20 -4.44
C ARG A 38 17.73 -10.57 -3.05
N GLY A 39 16.59 -10.47 -2.39
CA GLY A 39 16.52 -9.92 -1.02
C GLY A 39 16.71 -10.95 0.08
N ALA A 40 16.81 -12.23 -0.28
CA ALA A 40 17.00 -13.33 0.64
C ALA A 40 17.87 -14.43 0.02
N GLY A 41 18.43 -15.28 0.89
CA GLY A 41 19.26 -16.43 0.54
C GLY A 41 20.67 -16.33 1.09
N GLN A 42 21.28 -17.48 1.35
CA GLN A 42 22.59 -17.57 2.00
C GLN A 42 23.67 -16.73 1.30
N LEU A 43 23.82 -16.86 -0.03
CA LEU A 43 24.86 -16.15 -0.77
C LEU A 43 24.59 -14.64 -0.94
N PRO A 44 23.37 -14.18 -1.31
CA PRO A 44 23.06 -12.74 -1.34
C PRO A 44 23.27 -12.05 0.00
N THR A 45 22.84 -12.69 1.11
CA THR A 45 23.05 -12.14 2.45
C THR A 45 24.54 -12.14 2.83
N ALA A 46 25.27 -13.23 2.57
CA ALA A 46 26.72 -13.28 2.83
C ALA A 46 27.50 -12.23 2.04
N SER A 47 27.07 -11.91 0.80
CA SER A 47 27.69 -10.86 -0.01
C SER A 47 27.58 -9.48 0.65
N ALA A 48 26.42 -9.15 1.24
CA ALA A 48 26.23 -7.89 1.95
C ALA A 48 27.12 -7.82 3.21
N VAL A 49 27.12 -8.89 4.02
CA VAL A 49 27.96 -8.99 5.22
C VAL A 49 29.44 -8.88 4.88
N TRP A 50 29.89 -9.54 3.81
CA TRP A 50 31.28 -9.49 3.37
C TRP A 50 31.70 -8.10 2.88
N SER A 51 30.81 -7.39 2.18
CA SER A 51 31.03 -6.00 1.76
C SER A 51 31.27 -5.09 2.96
N ASP A 52 30.43 -5.18 3.99
CA ASP A 52 30.57 -4.36 5.21
C ASP A 52 31.85 -4.73 5.98
N ALA A 53 32.17 -6.03 6.08
CA ALA A 53 33.40 -6.48 6.74
C ALA A 53 34.68 -5.96 6.04
N LEU A 54 34.72 -5.97 4.71
CA LEU A 54 35.82 -5.41 3.93
C LEU A 54 35.92 -3.89 4.09
N GLU A 55 34.78 -3.19 4.13
CA GLU A 55 34.73 -1.75 4.36
C GLU A 55 35.34 -1.39 5.72
N ILE A 56 34.95 -2.11 6.78
CA ILE A 56 35.47 -1.93 8.14
C ILE A 56 36.99 -2.18 8.17
N ALA A 57 37.44 -3.31 7.63
CA ALA A 57 38.86 -3.66 7.61
C ALA A 57 39.71 -2.65 6.83
N ARG A 58 39.20 -2.15 5.68
CA ARG A 58 39.87 -1.13 4.88
C ARG A 58 40.00 0.18 5.67
N ARG A 59 38.93 0.60 6.35
CA ARG A 59 38.94 1.82 7.18
C ARG A 59 39.92 1.71 8.34
N GLU A 60 39.95 0.58 9.03
CA GLU A 60 40.90 0.31 10.11
C GLU A 60 42.35 0.38 9.60
N ALA A 61 42.65 -0.27 8.48
CA ALA A 61 43.98 -0.27 7.87
C ALA A 61 44.48 1.13 7.47
N HIS A 62 43.57 2.04 7.13
CA HIS A 62 43.89 3.43 6.77
C HIS A 62 43.70 4.42 7.93
N GLY A 63 43.36 3.96 9.14
CA GLY A 63 43.12 4.82 10.29
C GLY A 63 41.90 5.75 10.12
N ILE A 64 40.93 5.36 9.28
CA ILE A 64 39.69 6.13 9.05
C ILE A 64 38.69 5.76 10.15
N PRO A 65 38.27 6.71 11.01
CA PRO A 65 37.30 6.43 12.05
C PRO A 65 35.90 6.16 11.47
N ALA A 66 35.02 5.59 12.28
CA ALA A 66 33.59 5.57 11.98
C ALA A 66 33.06 7.01 11.84
N LEU A 67 32.26 7.25 10.81
CA LEU A 67 31.61 8.51 10.51
C LEU A 67 30.20 8.51 11.10
N GLU A 68 29.68 9.70 11.42
CA GLU A 68 28.30 9.87 11.87
C GLU A 68 27.27 9.36 10.83
N SER A 69 27.65 9.38 9.55
CA SER A 69 26.87 8.83 8.44
C SER A 69 26.79 7.31 8.40
N ASP A 70 27.67 6.59 9.11
CA ASP A 70 27.65 5.12 9.17
C ASP A 70 26.60 4.60 10.17
N LEU A 71 26.11 5.48 11.05
CA LEU A 71 24.99 5.19 11.92
C LEU A 71 23.69 5.52 11.19
N PRO A 72 22.56 4.85 11.52
CA PRO A 72 21.25 5.33 11.13
C PRO A 72 21.09 6.74 11.71
N SER A 73 21.40 7.75 10.90
CA SER A 73 21.28 9.15 11.27
C SER A 73 19.81 9.40 11.55
N LEU A 74 19.45 9.43 12.83
CA LEU A 74 18.27 10.14 13.24
C LEU A 74 18.56 11.58 12.83
N ALA A 75 17.84 12.07 11.83
CA ALA A 75 17.92 13.47 11.43
C ALA A 75 17.92 14.32 12.71
N ARG A 76 18.80 15.34 12.78
CA ARG A 76 18.92 16.22 13.95
C ARG A 76 17.55 16.76 14.43
N HIS A 77 16.58 16.77 13.52
CA HIS A 77 15.16 16.95 13.79
C HIS A 77 14.37 15.77 13.21
N PRO A 78 14.01 14.75 14.00
CA PRO A 78 13.20 13.65 13.51
C PRO A 78 11.82 14.16 13.11
N LEU A 79 11.35 13.77 11.93
CA LEU A 79 9.99 14.09 11.50
C LEU A 79 8.98 13.29 12.32
N PRO A 80 7.89 13.91 12.79
CA PRO A 80 6.85 13.18 13.52
C PRO A 80 6.21 12.13 12.61
N LEU A 81 6.00 10.93 13.15
CA LEU A 81 5.31 9.87 12.43
C LEU A 81 3.83 10.23 12.28
N ARG A 82 3.34 10.20 11.03
CA ARG A 82 1.92 10.39 10.75
C ARG A 82 1.11 9.14 11.15
N PRO A 83 0.04 9.27 11.94
CA PRO A 83 -0.87 8.16 12.23
C PRO A 83 -1.47 7.58 10.96
N VAL A 84 -1.69 6.27 10.94
CA VAL A 84 -2.28 5.58 9.77
C VAL A 84 -3.63 6.18 9.37
N ASP A 85 -4.42 6.60 10.33
CA ASP A 85 -5.74 7.20 10.15
C ASP A 85 -5.73 8.52 9.34
N GLU A 86 -4.59 9.23 9.34
CA GLU A 86 -4.41 10.49 8.62
C GLU A 86 -3.81 10.31 7.22
N ILE A 87 -3.44 9.09 6.87
CA ILE A 87 -2.87 8.78 5.56
C ILE A 87 -3.96 8.85 4.50
N ARG A 88 -3.62 9.46 3.36
CA ARG A 88 -4.46 9.47 2.16
C ARG A 88 -3.94 8.43 1.17
N SER A 89 -4.86 7.68 0.59
CA SER A 89 -4.60 6.65 -0.42
C SER A 89 -5.89 6.44 -1.23
N ALA A 90 -5.78 5.87 -2.41
CA ALA A 90 -6.94 5.36 -3.14
C ALA A 90 -7.27 3.94 -2.65
N TYR A 91 -8.51 3.51 -2.83
CA TYR A 91 -8.97 2.22 -2.30
C TYR A 91 -9.74 1.42 -3.33
N TYR A 92 -9.46 0.12 -3.35
CA TYR A 92 -10.33 -0.88 -3.93
C TYR A 92 -11.21 -1.47 -2.85
N LEU A 93 -12.51 -1.47 -3.11
CA LEU A 93 -13.53 -2.00 -2.21
C LEU A 93 -14.25 -3.14 -2.90
N ARG A 94 -14.52 -4.20 -2.14
CA ARG A 94 -15.41 -5.30 -2.55
C ARG A 94 -16.48 -5.48 -1.49
N VAL A 95 -17.72 -5.19 -1.87
CA VAL A 95 -18.91 -5.33 -1.03
C VAL A 95 -19.77 -6.45 -1.59
N MET A 96 -20.14 -7.41 -0.75
CA MET A 96 -21.09 -8.46 -1.12
C MET A 96 -22.49 -7.95 -0.84
N ALA A 97 -23.23 -7.56 -1.87
CA ALA A 97 -24.51 -6.88 -1.72
C ALA A 97 -25.65 -7.68 -2.36
N LEU A 98 -26.84 -7.64 -1.78
CA LEU A 98 -28.03 -8.27 -2.36
C LEU A 98 -28.38 -7.58 -3.69
N ASP A 99 -28.73 -8.36 -4.70
CA ASP A 99 -29.13 -7.82 -6.01
C ASP A 99 -30.55 -7.22 -5.94
N ARG A 100 -30.63 -5.99 -5.44
CA ARG A 100 -31.87 -5.22 -5.32
C ARG A 100 -31.65 -3.77 -5.78
N PRO A 101 -32.66 -3.13 -6.40
CA PRO A 101 -32.59 -1.72 -6.72
C PRO A 101 -32.29 -0.85 -5.49
N GLY A 102 -31.44 0.17 -5.66
CA GLY A 102 -31.12 1.14 -4.60
C GLY A 102 -29.97 0.75 -3.67
N VAL A 103 -29.45 -0.48 -3.73
CA VAL A 103 -28.30 -0.91 -2.91
C VAL A 103 -27.04 -0.09 -3.21
N LEU A 104 -26.74 0.11 -4.51
CA LEU A 104 -25.63 0.97 -4.93
C LEU A 104 -25.79 2.42 -4.45
N ALA A 105 -27.02 2.95 -4.46
CA ALA A 105 -27.28 4.31 -3.99
C ALA A 105 -27.05 4.44 -2.47
N GLN A 106 -27.39 3.43 -1.67
CA GLN A 106 -27.11 3.42 -0.24
C GLN A 106 -25.60 3.41 0.03
N VAL A 107 -24.85 2.53 -0.65
CA VAL A 107 -23.40 2.43 -0.50
C VAL A 107 -22.70 3.70 -0.96
N ALA A 108 -23.03 4.21 -2.15
CA ALA A 108 -22.49 5.46 -2.66
C ALA A 108 -22.85 6.66 -1.77
N GLY A 109 -24.06 6.67 -1.19
CA GLY A 109 -24.48 7.68 -0.23
C GLY A 109 -23.62 7.71 1.03
N ILE A 110 -23.30 6.55 1.61
CA ILE A 110 -22.40 6.45 2.77
C ILE A 110 -20.99 6.93 2.43
N LEU A 111 -20.46 6.54 1.27
CA LEU A 111 -19.15 7.01 0.81
C LEU A 111 -19.15 8.54 0.64
N GLY A 112 -20.16 9.11 0.01
CA GLY A 112 -20.30 10.56 -0.18
C GLY A 112 -20.44 11.33 1.15
N GLN A 113 -21.15 10.78 2.14
CA GLN A 113 -21.25 11.36 3.49
C GLN A 113 -19.90 11.41 4.23
N ASN A 114 -18.94 10.57 3.83
CA ASN A 114 -17.59 10.54 4.38
C ASN A 114 -16.57 11.24 3.46
N ASP A 115 -17.02 12.07 2.50
CA ASP A 115 -16.17 12.80 1.55
C ASP A 115 -15.28 11.87 0.69
N ILE A 116 -15.83 10.74 0.26
CA ILE A 116 -15.14 9.74 -0.56
C ILE A 116 -15.74 9.72 -1.97
N SER A 117 -14.94 10.14 -2.94
CA SER A 117 -15.30 10.10 -4.36
C SER A 117 -14.96 8.74 -5.00
N LEU A 118 -15.83 8.30 -5.91
CA LEU A 118 -15.66 7.06 -6.68
C LEU A 118 -15.02 7.34 -8.04
N VAL A 119 -14.03 6.53 -8.40
CA VAL A 119 -13.45 6.49 -9.75
C VAL A 119 -14.26 5.55 -10.65
N SER A 120 -14.60 4.37 -10.15
CA SER A 120 -15.33 3.37 -10.91
C SER A 120 -16.13 2.43 -10.03
N VAL A 121 -17.18 1.88 -10.60
CA VAL A 121 -18.04 0.87 -9.97
C VAL A 121 -18.27 -0.26 -10.99
N LEU A 122 -18.07 -1.50 -10.56
CA LEU A 122 -18.29 -2.68 -11.37
C LEU A 122 -19.10 -3.70 -10.56
N GLN A 123 -20.31 -4.00 -11.02
CA GLN A 123 -21.12 -5.10 -10.50
C GLN A 123 -20.96 -6.29 -11.44
N LYS A 124 -20.43 -7.40 -10.94
CA LYS A 124 -20.37 -8.63 -11.75
C LYS A 124 -21.71 -9.35 -11.71
N GLU A 125 -22.24 -9.71 -12.86
CA GLU A 125 -23.47 -10.48 -12.98
C GLU A 125 -23.29 -11.90 -12.41
N ARG A 126 -24.22 -12.33 -11.54
CA ARG A 126 -24.44 -13.72 -11.12
C ARG A 126 -25.95 -13.96 -10.98
N ALA A 127 -26.35 -15.22 -10.90
CA ALA A 127 -27.73 -15.69 -10.90
C ALA A 127 -28.64 -14.90 -9.92
N ARG A 128 -29.89 -14.67 -10.35
CA ARG A 128 -30.92 -13.96 -9.58
C ARG A 128 -31.04 -14.51 -8.16
N ASN A 129 -31.21 -13.60 -7.18
CA ASN A 129 -31.44 -13.84 -5.74
C ASN A 129 -30.22 -14.20 -4.86
N GLU A 130 -28.99 -14.06 -5.35
CA GLU A 130 -27.79 -14.21 -4.51
C GLU A 130 -27.07 -12.88 -4.25
N ALA A 131 -26.24 -12.85 -3.21
CA ALA A 131 -25.36 -11.70 -2.96
C ALA A 131 -24.31 -11.61 -4.07
N VAL A 132 -24.27 -10.48 -4.77
CA VAL A 132 -23.35 -10.21 -5.87
C VAL A 132 -22.20 -9.32 -5.41
N PRO A 133 -20.97 -9.54 -5.92
CA PRO A 133 -19.85 -8.67 -5.61
C PRO A 133 -19.99 -7.35 -6.36
N VAL A 134 -20.12 -6.27 -5.60
CA VAL A 134 -19.96 -4.89 -6.08
C VAL A 134 -18.53 -4.47 -5.79
N VAL A 135 -17.79 -4.19 -6.85
CA VAL A 135 -16.41 -3.71 -6.80
C VAL A 135 -16.41 -2.21 -7.05
N MET A 136 -15.68 -1.47 -6.24
CA MET A 136 -15.56 -0.02 -6.36
C MET A 136 -14.09 0.38 -6.26
N MET A 137 -13.70 1.40 -6.99
CA MET A 137 -12.41 2.07 -6.85
C MET A 137 -12.65 3.52 -6.46
N THR A 138 -11.92 4.03 -5.47
CA THR A 138 -12.08 5.39 -4.97
C THR A 138 -10.95 6.30 -5.45
N HIS A 139 -11.19 7.61 -5.41
CA HIS A 139 -10.10 8.58 -5.37
C HIS A 139 -9.40 8.54 -4.01
N GLU A 140 -8.40 9.39 -3.83
CA GLU A 140 -7.73 9.51 -2.53
C GLU A 140 -8.69 9.94 -1.43
N ALA A 141 -8.72 9.16 -0.34
CA ALA A 141 -9.47 9.47 0.87
C ALA A 141 -8.61 9.22 2.10
N ARG A 142 -8.93 9.90 3.21
CA ARG A 142 -8.26 9.63 4.50
C ARG A 142 -8.67 8.26 5.01
N GLU A 143 -7.72 7.53 5.56
CA GLU A 143 -7.98 6.15 5.98
C GLU A 143 -9.04 6.05 7.07
N ARG A 144 -9.09 7.01 8.01
CA ARG A 144 -10.15 7.06 9.03
C ARG A 144 -11.55 7.16 8.43
N ASP A 145 -11.73 7.99 7.39
CA ASP A 145 -13.02 8.28 6.78
C ASP A 145 -13.47 7.05 5.96
N MET A 146 -12.52 6.41 5.27
CA MET A 146 -12.75 5.12 4.59
C MET A 146 -13.15 4.01 5.56
N ARG A 147 -12.47 3.89 6.70
CA ARG A 147 -12.80 2.89 7.73
C ARG A 147 -14.19 3.14 8.34
N ALA A 148 -14.53 4.40 8.60
CA ALA A 148 -15.85 4.78 9.09
C ALA A 148 -16.95 4.44 8.08
N ALA A 149 -16.73 4.76 6.80
CA ALA A 149 -17.66 4.43 5.72
C ALA A 149 -17.86 2.91 5.59
N LEU A 150 -16.79 2.11 5.61
CA LEU A 150 -16.90 0.65 5.56
C LEU A 150 -17.64 0.07 6.76
N ALA A 151 -17.38 0.59 7.97
CA ALA A 151 -18.09 0.16 9.16
C ALA A 151 -19.60 0.49 9.11
N ALA A 152 -20.00 1.56 8.42
CA ALA A 152 -21.40 1.89 8.17
C ALA A 152 -22.01 1.01 7.05
N ILE A 153 -21.28 0.77 5.96
CA ILE A 153 -21.69 -0.13 4.86
C ILE A 153 -21.94 -1.54 5.38
N ASP A 154 -21.04 -2.07 6.20
CA ASP A 154 -21.13 -3.44 6.75
C ASP A 154 -22.33 -3.64 7.69
N LYS A 155 -22.99 -2.55 8.15
CA LYS A 155 -24.22 -2.60 8.96
C LYS A 155 -25.49 -2.56 8.11
N LEU A 156 -25.40 -2.33 6.81
CA LEU A 156 -26.58 -2.30 5.95
C LEU A 156 -27.19 -3.71 5.84
N PRO A 157 -28.52 -3.85 5.94
CA PRO A 157 -29.19 -5.16 5.84
C PRO A 157 -29.06 -5.80 4.46
N VAL A 158 -28.67 -5.00 3.46
CA VAL A 158 -28.44 -5.44 2.08
C VAL A 158 -27.00 -5.91 1.83
N VAL A 159 -26.12 -5.83 2.82
CA VAL A 159 -24.73 -6.32 2.74
C VAL A 159 -24.64 -7.68 3.42
N ALA A 160 -24.26 -8.69 2.65
CA ALA A 160 -24.30 -10.10 3.07
C ALA A 160 -23.09 -10.52 3.93
N SER A 161 -21.96 -9.81 3.79
CA SER A 161 -20.73 -10.14 4.51
C SER A 161 -19.83 -8.91 4.64
N ARG A 162 -18.89 -8.96 5.60
CA ARG A 162 -17.88 -7.93 5.81
C ARG A 162 -17.18 -7.52 4.51
N SER A 163 -17.15 -6.23 4.24
CA SER A 163 -16.52 -5.65 3.06
C SER A 163 -15.01 -5.80 3.10
N THR A 164 -14.39 -5.96 1.93
CA THR A 164 -12.93 -6.04 1.78
C THR A 164 -12.40 -4.73 1.21
N MET A 165 -11.26 -4.28 1.73
CA MET A 165 -10.56 -3.09 1.26
C MET A 165 -9.10 -3.42 1.01
N ILE A 166 -8.57 -2.96 -0.14
CA ILE A 166 -7.14 -2.98 -0.45
C ILE A 166 -6.76 -1.56 -0.88
N ARG A 167 -5.64 -1.05 -0.37
CA ARG A 167 -5.09 0.25 -0.79
C ARG A 167 -4.57 0.18 -2.21
N VAL A 168 -4.55 1.31 -2.89
CA VAL A 168 -4.07 1.45 -4.26
C VAL A 168 -3.04 2.57 -4.26
N GLU A 169 -1.83 2.25 -4.74
CA GLU A 169 -0.71 3.19 -4.82
C GLU A 169 -0.25 3.25 -6.27
N ALA A 170 0.22 4.43 -6.71
CA ALA A 170 0.74 4.66 -8.05
C ALA A 170 2.23 4.27 -8.15
#